data_AF-A0A5S4SJR2-F1
#
_entry.id   AF-A0A5S4SJR2-F1
#
_cell.length_a   1.000
_cell.length_b   1.000
_cell.length_c   1.000
_cell.angle_alpha   90.00
_cell.angle_beta   90.00
_cell.angle_gamma   90.00
#
_symmetry.space_group_name_H-M   'P 1'
#
loop_
_entity.id
_entity.type
_entity.pdbx_description
1 polymer ?
#
loop_
_entity_poly.entity_id
_entity_poly.type
_entity_poly.pdbx_seq_one_letter_code
_entity_poly.pdbx_strand_id
1 'polypeptide(L)'
;MVREFRKAQGFSQESFAYYCSLDRSYMGGVERGERNITLANMEIIIIALQLKPSEFFAALDGYFANQEAHGQVIQFKHFADRAQVHIRQRNQSN
;
A
#
# COMPACT_ATOMS: atom_id res chain seq x y z
N MET A 1 5.46 -5.47 -3.52
CA MET A 1 5.18 -4.58 -4.65
C MET A 1 6.28 -3.52 -4.86
N VAL A 2 6.43 -2.52 -3.98
CA VAL A 2 7.48 -1.47 -4.10
C VAL A 2 8.89 -2.04 -4.36
N ARG A 3 9.26 -3.08 -3.58
CA ARG A 3 10.55 -3.79 -3.74
C ARG A 3 10.76 -4.35 -5.15
N GLU A 4 9.71 -4.92 -5.75
CA GLU A 4 9.81 -5.59 -7.05
C GLU A 4 10.04 -4.56 -8.15
N PHE A 5 9.28 -3.47 -8.16
CA PHE A 5 9.47 -2.37 -9.10
C PHE A 5 10.85 -1.70 -8.93
N ARG A 6 11.29 -1.47 -7.70
CA ARG A 6 12.63 -0.92 -7.44
C ARG A 6 13.73 -1.82 -8.01
N LYS A 7 13.64 -3.12 -7.74
CA LYS A 7 14.63 -4.10 -8.24
C LYS A 7 14.63 -4.17 -9.77
N ALA A 8 13.46 -4.09 -10.41
CA ALA A 8 13.36 -4.06 -11.86
C ALA A 8 14.08 -2.86 -12.49
N GLN A 9 14.24 -1.76 -11.75
CA GLN A 9 15.01 -0.59 -12.15
C GLN A 9 16.50 -0.67 -11.77
N GLY A 10 16.96 -1.78 -11.19
CA GLY A 10 18.36 -1.98 -10.83
C GLY A 10 18.82 -1.24 -9.56
N PHE A 11 17.92 -0.59 -8.84
CA PHE A 11 18.29 0.12 -7.62
C PHE A 11 18.53 -0.84 -6.45
N SER A 12 19.54 -0.55 -5.64
CA SER A 12 19.63 -1.04 -4.26
C SER A 12 18.61 -0.31 -3.36
N GLN A 13 18.34 -0.84 -2.16
CA GLN A 13 17.44 -0.14 -1.22
C GLN A 13 18.00 1.22 -0.80
N GLU A 14 19.31 1.33 -0.63
CA GLU A 14 20.01 2.56 -0.25
C GLU A 14 20.00 3.59 -1.38
N SER A 15 20.36 3.20 -2.59
CA SER A 15 20.35 4.10 -3.75
C SER A 15 18.94 4.60 -4.08
N PHE A 16 17.91 3.76 -3.95
CA PHE A 16 16.53 4.20 -4.14
C PHE A 16 16.03 5.10 -3.03
N ALA A 17 16.36 4.82 -1.77
CA ALA A 17 15.99 5.69 -0.66
C ALA A 17 16.62 7.08 -0.84
N TYR A 18 17.90 7.14 -1.22
CA TYR A 18 18.58 8.37 -1.58
C TYR A 18 17.89 9.10 -2.74
N TYR A 19 17.55 8.37 -3.81
CA TYR A 19 16.85 8.93 -4.98
C TYR A 19 15.47 9.51 -4.61
N CYS A 20 14.74 8.87 -3.70
CA CYS A 20 13.47 9.36 -3.17
C CYS A 20 13.62 10.46 -2.11
N SER A 21 14.84 10.82 -1.70
CA SER A 21 15.10 11.67 -0.53
C SER A 21 14.41 11.14 0.75
N LEU A 22 14.40 9.82 0.93
CA LEU A 22 13.86 9.11 2.08
C LEU A 22 14.96 8.41 2.86
N ASP A 23 14.73 8.19 4.15
CA ASP A 23 15.64 7.39 4.96
C ASP A 23 15.66 5.92 4.51
N ARG A 24 16.86 5.31 4.46
CA ARG A 24 17.04 3.91 4.06
C ARG A 24 16.23 2.95 4.93
N SER A 25 16.22 3.17 6.25
CA SER A 25 15.47 2.32 7.18
C SER A 25 13.96 2.48 7.01
N TYR A 26 13.49 3.70 6.70
CA TYR A 26 12.11 3.96 6.32
C TYR A 26 11.72 3.19 5.04
N MET A 27 12.51 3.30 3.98
CA MET A 27 12.29 2.54 2.73
C MET A 27 12.25 1.03 3.00
N GLY A 28 13.15 0.52 3.83
CA GLY A 28 13.14 -0.88 4.23
C GLY A 28 11.88 -1.31 4.98
N GLY A 29 11.38 -0.47 5.89
CA GLY A 29 10.12 -0.71 6.59
C GLY A 29 8.91 -0.67 5.65
N VAL A 30 8.88 0.26 4.68
CA VAL A 30 7.83 0.32 3.65
C VAL A 30 7.80 -0.98 2.83
N GLU A 31 8.95 -1.47 2.35
CA GLU A 31 9.00 -2.70 1.55
C GLU A 31 8.56 -3.96 2.28
N ARG A 32 8.70 -3.99 3.61
CA ARG A 32 8.26 -5.11 4.47
C ARG A 32 6.82 -4.95 4.98
N GLY A 33 6.17 -3.81 4.72
CA GLY A 33 4.84 -3.51 5.25
C GLY A 33 4.81 -3.11 6.73
N GLU A 34 5.97 -2.73 7.31
CA GLU A 34 6.12 -2.35 8.72
C GLU A 34 5.90 -0.84 8.97
N ARG A 35 5.64 -0.06 7.92
CA ARG A 35 5.40 1.39 7.98
C ARG A 35 4.02 1.72 7.44
N ASN A 36 3.29 2.55 8.19
CA ASN A 36 2.12 3.24 7.67
C ASN A 36 2.59 4.45 6.85
N ILE A 37 2.56 4.32 5.53
CA ILE A 37 3.03 5.34 4.59
C ILE A 37 1.99 6.44 4.42
N THR A 38 2.40 7.70 4.43
CA THR A 38 1.53 8.83 4.07
C THR A 38 1.29 8.86 2.57
N LEU A 39 0.20 9.48 2.13
CA LEU A 39 -0.06 9.65 0.70
C LEU A 39 1.07 10.42 -0.01
N ALA A 40 1.61 11.46 0.63
CA ALA A 40 2.73 12.24 0.10
C ALA A 40 3.99 11.39 -0.14
N ASN A 41 4.38 10.54 0.82
CA ASN A 41 5.53 9.66 0.64
C ASN A 41 5.25 8.56 -0.39
N MET A 42 4.00 8.10 -0.50
CA MET A 42 3.60 7.15 -1.54
C MET A 42 3.74 7.78 -2.93
N GLU A 43 3.31 9.03 -3.10
CA GLU A 43 3.45 9.78 -4.36
C GLU A 43 4.93 9.91 -4.76
N ILE A 44 5.81 10.29 -3.82
CA ILE A 44 7.26 10.35 -4.06
C ILE A 44 7.79 9.01 -4.58
N ILE A 45 7.40 7.90 -3.93
CA ILE A 45 7.84 6.56 -4.34
C ILE A 45 7.30 6.19 -5.72
N ILE A 46 6.03 6.45 -6.00
CA ILE A 46 5.39 6.15 -7.30
C ILE A 46 6.09 6.92 -8.43
N ILE A 47 6.35 8.21 -8.22
CA ILE A 47 7.08 9.06 -9.18
C ILE A 47 8.51 8.53 -9.37
N ALA A 48 9.20 8.18 -8.29
CA ALA A 48 10.55 7.64 -8.36
C ALA A 48 10.61 6.29 -9.09
N LEU A 49 9.56 5.48 -8.98
CA LEU A 49 9.37 4.26 -9.77
C LEU A 49 8.92 4.53 -11.21
N GLN A 50 8.78 5.78 -11.65
CA GLN A 50 8.32 6.15 -12.99
C GLN A 50 6.97 5.50 -13.36
N LEU A 51 6.11 5.29 -12.37
CA LEU A 51 4.77 4.75 -12.55
C LEU A 51 3.74 5.87 -12.46
N LYS A 52 2.63 5.70 -13.16
CA LYS A 52 1.40 6.44 -12.86
C LYS A 52 0.78 5.86 -11.59
N PRO A 53 0.09 6.67 -10.77
CA PRO A 53 -0.68 6.15 -9.64
C PRO A 53 -1.63 5.02 -10.04
N SER A 54 -2.30 5.12 -11.19
CA SER A 54 -3.21 4.09 -11.72
C SER A 54 -2.51 2.74 -11.97
N GLU A 55 -1.28 2.75 -12.44
CA GLU A 55 -0.51 1.52 -12.71
C GLU A 55 -0.08 0.85 -11.40
N PHE A 56 0.33 1.66 -10.42
CA PHE A 56 0.67 1.19 -9.08
C PHE A 56 -0.54 0.56 -8.38
N PHE A 57 -1.71 1.21 -8.43
CA PHE A 57 -2.93 0.67 -7.82
C PHE A 57 -3.49 -0.55 -8.57
N ALA A 58 -3.37 -0.62 -9.90
CA ALA A 58 -3.73 -1.83 -10.63
C ALA A 58 -2.85 -3.03 -10.23
N ALA A 59 -1.55 -2.81 -10.01
CA ALA A 59 -0.67 -3.86 -9.47
C ALA A 59 -1.04 -4.25 -8.04
N LEU A 60 -1.52 -3.29 -7.23
CA LEU A 60 -2.02 -3.54 -5.88
C LEU A 60 -3.30 -4.39 -5.89
N ASP A 61 -4.23 -4.11 -6.80
CA ASP A 61 -5.45 -4.92 -6.97
C ASP A 61 -5.10 -6.37 -7.30
N GLY A 62 -4.13 -6.58 -8.21
CA GLY A 62 -3.61 -7.92 -8.51
C GLY A 62 -2.99 -8.62 -7.30
N TYR A 63 -2.30 -7.89 -6.43
CA TYR A 63 -1.77 -8.45 -5.18
C TYR A 63 -2.88 -8.90 -4.23
N PHE A 64 -3.97 -8.11 -4.09
CA PHE A 64 -5.11 -8.51 -3.26
C PHE A 64 -5.84 -9.72 -3.83
N ALA A 65 -6.09 -9.77 -5.14
CA ALA A 65 -6.71 -10.92 -5.79
C ALA A 65 -5.95 -12.24 -5.52
N ASN A 66 -4.61 -12.20 -5.58
CA ASN A 66 -3.78 -13.35 -5.26
C ASN A 66 -3.84 -13.74 -3.77
N GLN A 67 -3.98 -12.78 -2.86
CA GLN A 67 -4.16 -13.07 -1.43
C GLN A 67 -5.53 -13.67 -1.09
N GLU A 68 -6.58 -13.31 -1.84
CA GLU A 68 -7.90 -13.94 -1.72
C GLU A 68 -7.83 -15.44 -2.01
N ALA A 69 -7.09 -15.81 -3.05
CA ALA A 69 -6.85 -17.20 -3.41
C ALA A 69 -6.07 -17.98 -2.31
N HIS A 70 -5.25 -17.29 -1.52
CA HIS A 70 -4.49 -17.88 -0.41
C HIS A 70 -5.20 -17.83 0.96
N GLY A 71 -6.47 -17.41 1.02
CA GLY A 71 -7.27 -17.45 2.25
C GLY A 71 -6.85 -16.43 3.32
N GLN A 72 -6.01 -15.44 2.99
CA GLN A 72 -5.52 -14.42 3.92
C GLN A 72 -6.40 -13.16 3.99
N VAL A 73 -7.57 -13.15 3.33
CA VAL A 73 -8.58 -12.06 3.41
C VAL A 73 -9.38 -12.13 4.71
N ILE A 74 -8.67 -12.31 5.82
CA ILE A 74 -9.19 -12.16 7.17
C ILE A 74 -8.81 -10.75 7.57
N GLN A 75 -9.56 -9.72 7.14
CA GLN A 75 -9.74 -8.44 7.88
C GLN A 75 -10.64 -7.41 7.19
N PHE A 76 -10.87 -7.46 5.86
CA PHE A 76 -11.73 -6.46 5.22
C PHE A 76 -13.24 -6.68 5.44
N LYS A 77 -13.69 -7.92 5.68
CA LYS A 77 -15.09 -8.18 6.11
C LYS A 77 -15.43 -7.46 7.43
N HIS A 78 -14.46 -7.36 8.33
CA HIS A 78 -14.64 -6.71 9.64
C HIS A 78 -14.70 -5.17 9.57
N PHE A 79 -14.23 -4.57 8.47
CA PHE A 79 -14.34 -3.12 8.25
C PHE A 79 -15.72 -2.76 7.66
N ALA A 80 -16.25 -3.59 6.75
CA ALA A 80 -17.61 -3.46 6.24
C ALA A 80 -18.66 -3.60 7.37
N ASP A 81 -18.46 -4.53 8.30
CA ASP A 81 -19.35 -4.71 9.44
C ASP A 81 -19.37 -3.49 10.37
N ARG A 82 -18.22 -2.87 10.65
CA ARG A 82 -18.15 -1.66 11.49
C ARG A 82 -18.77 -0.42 10.83
N ALA A 83 -18.66 -0.28 9.51
CA ALA A 83 -19.34 0.77 8.77
C ALA A 83 -20.87 0.59 8.78
N GLN A 84 -21.37 -0.64 8.66
CA GLN A 84 -22.81 -0.94 8.71
C GLN A 84 -23.41 -0.74 10.11
N VAL A 85 -22.68 -1.06 11.19
CA VAL A 85 -23.15 -0.85 12.57
C VAL A 85 -23.39 0.65 12.85
N HIS A 86 -22.53 1.55 12.35
CA HIS A 86 -22.70 3.00 12.53
C HIS A 86 -23.89 3.57 11.73
N ILE A 87 -24.22 2.99 10.57
CA ILE A 87 -25.38 3.41 9.76
C ILE A 87 -26.69 2.97 10.41
N ARG A 88 -26.75 1.78 11.03
CA ARG A 88 -27.96 1.29 11.72
C ARG A 88 -28.32 2.08 12.98
N GLN A 89 -27.33 2.57 13.73
CA GLN A 89 -27.57 3.39 14.93
C GLN A 89 -28.14 4.78 14.60
N ARG A 90 -27.80 5.36 13.44
CA ARG A 90 -28.36 6.65 13.00
C ARG A 90 -29.83 6.57 12.57
N ASN A 91 -30.29 5.43 12.05
CA ASN A 91 -31.66 5.26 11.56
C ASN A 91 -32.66 4.80 12.63
N GLN A 92 -32.21 4.46 13.85
CA GLN A 92 -33.07 4.15 14.99
C GLN A 92 -33.28 5.34 15.95
N SER A 93 -32.59 6.47 15.69
CA SER A 93 -32.66 7.69 16.49
C SER A 93 -33.39 8.84 15.78
N ASN A 94 -34.09 8.56 14.68
CA ASN A 94 -34.96 9.48 13.95
C ASN A 94 -36.40 8.96 13.95
#